data_AF-A0A1A9HSV4-F1
#
_entry.id   AF-A0A1A9HSV4-F1
#
_cell.length_a   1.000
_cell.length_b   1.000
_cell.length_c   1.000
_cell.angle_alpha   90.00
_cell.angle_beta   90.00
_cell.angle_gamma   90.00
#
_symmetry.space_group_name_H-M   'P 1'
#
loop_
_entity.id
_entity.type
_entity.pdbx_description
1 polymer ?
#
loop_
_entity_poly.entity_id
_entity_poly.type
_entity_poly.pdbx_seq_one_letter_code
_entity_poly.pdbx_strand_id
1 'polypeptide(L)'
;MLSTFEEFLDEVYPEGEVDAQAGRDAETEERQRRLAEFPYSVVLQVRYPEMDFANRWCWEQFGSASGPCYQSYSSYPVCRETGDHGHEGNWRTEWLAKIAYNFGFNEWLFAHQTDRDRFLAFVPDITCGELFPK
;
A
#
# COMPACT_ATOMS: atom_id res chain seq x y z
N MET A 1 -1.44 4.15 10.27
CA MET A 1 -0.97 5.42 10.85
C MET A 1 -0.06 6.10 9.83
N LEU A 2 -0.19 7.40 9.58
CA LEU A 2 0.58 8.11 8.53
C LEU A 2 2.08 7.94 8.76
N SER A 3 2.82 7.70 7.67
CA SER A 3 4.26 7.51 7.67
C SER A 3 4.87 8.05 6.38
N THR A 4 6.19 7.94 6.21
CA THR A 4 6.90 8.31 4.99
C THR A 4 7.67 7.14 4.40
N PHE A 5 8.10 7.29 3.15
CA PHE A 5 8.98 6.31 2.51
C PHE A 5 10.36 6.30 3.17
N GLU A 6 10.83 7.46 3.61
CA GLU A 6 12.09 7.62 4.34
C GLU A 6 12.05 6.89 5.69
N GLU A 7 10.94 6.96 6.43
CA GLU A 7 10.76 6.20 7.67
C GLU A 7 10.80 4.68 7.42
N PHE A 8 10.22 4.21 6.31
CA PHE A 8 10.36 2.82 5.88
C PHE A 8 11.84 2.45 5.64
N LEU A 9 12.56 3.28 4.89
CA LEU A 9 13.97 3.03 4.58
C LEU A 9 14.83 3.00 5.85
N ASP A 10 14.58 3.92 6.78
CA ASP A 10 15.38 4.03 8.00
C ASP A 10 15.09 2.86 8.97
N GLU A 11 13.88 2.30 8.96
CA GLU A 11 13.52 1.14 9.79
C GLU A 11 14.01 -0.18 9.21
N VAL A 12 13.94 -0.35 7.88
CA VAL A 12 14.27 -1.62 7.21
C VAL A 12 15.72 -1.70 6.75
N TYR A 13 16.32 -0.56 6.43
CA TYR A 13 17.71 -0.43 5.97
C TYR A 13 18.44 0.67 6.75
N PRO A 14 18.62 0.48 8.08
CA PRO A 14 19.23 1.49 8.94
C PRO A 14 20.68 1.79 8.51
N GLU A 15 21.06 3.07 8.59
CA GLU A 15 22.41 3.51 8.21
C GLU A 15 23.49 2.77 9.01
N GLY A 16 24.53 2.30 8.32
CA GLY A 16 25.65 1.59 8.92
C GLY A 16 25.47 0.07 9.00
N GLU A 17 24.31 -0.48 8.66
CA GLU A 17 24.18 -1.91 8.42
C GLU A 17 24.75 -2.34 7.08
N VAL A 18 25.22 -3.59 7.03
CA VAL A 18 25.76 -4.19 5.81
C VAL A 18 24.65 -4.23 4.75
N ASP A 19 24.98 -3.83 3.53
CA ASP A 19 24.07 -3.76 2.38
C ASP A 19 22.89 -2.77 2.50
N ALA A 20 22.78 -2.00 3.59
CA ALA A 20 21.70 -1.03 3.78
C ALA A 20 21.60 -0.02 2.62
N GLN A 21 22.73 0.53 2.19
CA GLN A 21 22.74 1.48 1.06
C GLN A 21 22.25 0.84 -0.24
N ALA A 22 22.70 -0.38 -0.55
CA ALA A 22 22.28 -1.09 -1.75
C ALA A 22 20.78 -1.41 -1.72
N GLY A 23 20.24 -1.77 -0.55
CA GLY A 23 18.81 -1.95 -0.32
C GLY A 23 18.02 -0.65 -0.53
N ARG A 24 18.47 0.45 0.07
CA ARG A 24 17.84 1.78 -0.10
C ARG A 24 17.83 2.24 -1.55
N ASP A 25 18.92 2.00 -2.28
CA ASP A 25 19.03 2.36 -3.70
C ASP A 25 18.05 1.55 -4.55
N ALA A 26 17.96 0.23 -4.32
CA ALA A 26 17.04 -0.66 -5.04
C ALA A 26 15.56 -0.30 -4.80
N GLU A 27 15.17 -0.09 -3.53
CA GLU A 27 13.82 0.33 -3.15
C GLU A 27 13.45 1.69 -3.75
N THR A 28 14.40 2.63 -3.73
CA THR A 28 14.21 3.95 -4.33
C THR A 28 14.01 3.84 -5.83
N GLU A 29 14.82 3.05 -6.54
CA GLU A 29 14.68 2.84 -7.99
C GLU A 29 13.33 2.22 -8.35
N GLU A 30 12.89 1.21 -7.62
CA GLU A 30 11.57 0.59 -7.79
C GLU A 30 10.43 1.58 -7.55
N ARG A 31 10.52 2.37 -6.48
CA ARG A 31 9.53 3.40 -6.18
C ARG A 31 9.48 4.46 -7.28
N GLN A 32 10.61 4.90 -7.83
CA GLN A 32 10.62 5.87 -8.93
C GLN A 32 9.92 5.34 -10.17
N ARG A 33 10.07 4.05 -10.50
CA ARG A 33 9.31 3.43 -11.59
C ARG A 33 7.80 3.49 -11.36
N ARG A 34 7.36 3.21 -10.12
CA ARG A 34 5.92 3.30 -9.76
C ARG A 34 5.40 4.74 -9.78
N LEU A 35 6.18 5.70 -9.28
CA LEU A 35 5.82 7.12 -9.25
C LEU A 35 5.78 7.77 -10.65
N ALA A 36 6.51 7.22 -11.63
CA ALA A 36 6.42 7.68 -13.01
C ALA A 36 5.01 7.49 -13.61
N GLU A 37 4.28 6.46 -13.18
CA GLU A 37 2.91 6.17 -13.60
C GLU A 37 1.86 6.69 -12.61
N PHE A 38 2.15 6.64 -11.31
CA PHE A 38 1.26 7.01 -10.21
C PHE A 38 1.93 8.05 -9.30
N PRO A 39 2.00 9.33 -9.70
CA PRO A 39 2.89 10.32 -9.10
C PRO A 39 2.48 10.80 -7.69
N TYR A 40 1.32 10.38 -7.19
CA TYR A 40 0.83 10.79 -5.88
C TYR A 40 0.76 9.58 -4.95
N SER A 41 1.55 9.55 -3.88
CA SER A 41 1.53 8.42 -2.94
C SER A 41 1.24 8.80 -1.49
N VAL A 42 0.83 7.80 -0.72
CA VAL A 42 0.61 7.84 0.73
C VAL A 42 1.21 6.57 1.33
N VAL A 43 2.16 6.74 2.24
CA VAL A 43 2.75 5.63 3.00
C VAL A 43 2.09 5.58 4.37
N LEU A 44 1.62 4.40 4.76
CA LEU A 44 1.10 4.17 6.10
C LEU A 44 1.80 2.96 6.71
N GLN A 45 1.99 3.00 8.03
CA GLN A 45 2.18 1.79 8.80
C GLN A 45 0.82 1.20 9.16
N VAL A 46 0.57 -0.04 8.77
CA VAL A 46 -0.75 -0.69 8.89
C VAL A 46 -0.61 -2.16 9.23
N ARG A 47 -1.64 -2.69 9.88
CA ARG A 47 -1.83 -4.13 10.01
C ARG A 47 -2.45 -4.72 8.73
N TYR A 48 -2.25 -6.02 8.47
CA TYR A 48 -2.88 -6.66 7.30
C TYR A 48 -4.39 -6.41 7.19
N PRO A 49 -5.21 -6.51 8.27
CA PRO A 49 -6.63 -6.20 8.16
C PRO A 49 -6.94 -4.74 7.87
N GLU A 50 -6.10 -3.80 8.33
CA GLU A 50 -6.24 -2.37 8.04
C GLU A 50 -5.89 -2.08 6.57
N MET A 51 -4.85 -2.74 6.05
CA MET A 51 -4.47 -2.69 4.65
C MET A 51 -5.59 -3.25 3.76
N ASP A 52 -6.14 -4.42 4.09
CA ASP A 52 -7.25 -5.03 3.35
C ASP A 52 -8.50 -4.14 3.36
N PHE A 53 -8.81 -3.54 4.52
CA PHE A 53 -9.94 -2.62 4.67
C PHE A 53 -9.75 -1.36 3.81
N ALA A 54 -8.55 -0.77 3.84
CA ALA A 54 -8.20 0.38 3.02
C ALA A 54 -8.23 0.05 1.52
N ASN A 55 -7.74 -1.13 1.14
CA ASN A 55 -7.80 -1.62 -0.24
C ASN A 55 -9.25 -1.78 -0.71
N ARG A 56 -10.13 -2.40 0.08
CA ARG A 56 -11.57 -2.48 -0.24
C ARG A 56 -12.15 -1.09 -0.47
N TRP A 57 -11.86 -0.14 0.43
CA TRP A 57 -12.37 1.23 0.28
C TRP A 57 -11.86 1.88 -1.01
N CYS A 58 -10.58 1.78 -1.34
CA CYS A 58 -10.03 2.28 -2.60
C CYS A 58 -10.73 1.65 -3.81
N TRP A 59 -11.02 0.35 -3.77
CA TRP A 59 -11.79 -0.35 -4.80
C TRP A 59 -13.19 0.25 -4.99
N GLU A 60 -13.90 0.51 -3.90
CA GLU A 60 -15.25 1.10 -3.92
C GLU A 60 -15.25 2.56 -4.40
N GLN A 61 -14.19 3.32 -4.12
CA GLN A 61 -14.11 4.75 -4.45
C GLN A 61 -13.49 5.05 -5.82
N PHE A 62 -12.52 4.25 -6.25
CA PHE A 62 -11.64 4.54 -7.39
C PHE A 62 -11.63 3.44 -8.45
N GLY A 63 -12.33 2.31 -8.23
CA GLY A 63 -12.28 1.14 -9.09
C GLY A 63 -11.10 0.22 -8.81
N SER A 64 -10.80 -0.71 -9.71
CA SER A 64 -9.73 -1.69 -9.50
C SER A 64 -8.34 -1.06 -9.31
N ALA A 65 -7.51 -1.69 -8.50
CA ALA A 65 -6.08 -1.37 -8.43
C ALA A 65 -5.37 -1.85 -9.70
N SER A 66 -4.37 -1.12 -10.18
CA SER A 66 -3.50 -1.52 -11.30
C SER A 66 -2.49 -2.58 -10.87
N GLY A 67 -2.27 -3.57 -11.72
CA GLY A 67 -1.30 -4.66 -11.51
C GLY A 67 -1.95 -6.00 -11.14
N PRO A 68 -1.17 -6.94 -10.59
CA PRO A 68 -1.66 -8.25 -10.17
C PRO A 68 -2.76 -8.14 -9.10
N CYS A 69 -3.79 -8.97 -9.21
CA CYS A 69 -4.86 -8.99 -8.24
C CYS A 69 -4.50 -9.88 -7.04
N TYR A 70 -4.45 -9.27 -5.85
CA TYR A 70 -4.23 -9.99 -4.58
C TYR A 70 -5.51 -10.12 -3.74
N GLN A 71 -6.68 -9.78 -4.30
CA GLN A 71 -7.96 -9.79 -3.56
C GLN A 71 -8.35 -11.18 -3.05
N SER A 72 -7.89 -12.26 -3.71
CA SER A 72 -8.11 -13.64 -3.23
C SER A 72 -7.46 -13.94 -1.88
N TYR A 73 -6.46 -13.14 -1.47
CA TYR A 73 -5.78 -13.23 -0.17
C TYR A 73 -6.27 -12.19 0.84
N SER A 74 -7.19 -11.30 0.44
CA SER A 74 -7.75 -10.25 1.29
C SER A 74 -8.81 -10.81 2.23
N SER A 75 -8.84 -10.29 3.46
CA SER A 75 -9.95 -10.50 4.41
C SER A 75 -11.24 -9.81 3.96
N TYR A 76 -11.11 -8.85 3.03
CA TYR A 76 -12.19 -8.02 2.49
C TYR A 76 -12.17 -8.03 0.96
N PRO A 77 -12.42 -9.18 0.31
CA PRO A 77 -12.31 -9.30 -1.15
C PRO A 77 -13.44 -8.56 -1.86
N VAL A 78 -13.08 -7.74 -2.86
CA VAL A 78 -14.02 -7.06 -3.77
C VAL A 78 -14.04 -7.75 -5.14
N CYS A 79 -12.88 -8.14 -5.65
CA CYS A 79 -12.78 -8.88 -6.90
C CYS A 79 -13.30 -10.32 -6.73
N ARG A 80 -14.07 -10.80 -7.70
CA ARG A 80 -14.65 -12.16 -7.72
C ARG A 80 -13.99 -13.09 -8.74
N GLU A 81 -13.06 -12.57 -9.53
CA GLU A 81 -12.33 -13.37 -10.50
C GLU A 81 -11.41 -14.37 -9.77
N THR A 82 -11.34 -15.58 -10.32
CA THR A 82 -10.58 -16.69 -9.74
C THR A 82 -9.34 -16.99 -10.57
N GLY A 83 -8.25 -17.40 -9.93
CA GLY A 83 -6.97 -17.67 -10.59
C GLY A 83 -6.12 -16.42 -10.80
N ASP A 84 -4.98 -16.58 -11.46
CA ASP A 84 -4.03 -15.49 -11.69
C ASP A 84 -4.58 -14.52 -12.72
N HIS A 85 -4.79 -13.26 -12.30
CA HIS A 85 -5.27 -12.18 -13.14
C HIS A 85 -4.73 -10.83 -12.63
N GLY A 86 -4.94 -9.79 -13.41
CA GLY A 86 -4.60 -8.41 -13.04
C GLY A 86 -5.67 -7.46 -13.52
N HIS A 87 -5.57 -6.20 -13.08
CA HIS A 87 -6.47 -5.14 -13.50
C HIS A 87 -5.70 -3.92 -13.96
N GLU A 88 -6.37 -3.08 -14.74
CA GLU A 88 -5.91 -1.75 -15.11
C GLU A 88 -6.71 -0.73 -14.29
N GLY A 89 -6.00 0.11 -13.54
CA GLY A 89 -6.60 0.99 -12.55
C GLY A 89 -5.87 2.32 -12.44
N ASN A 90 -6.51 3.31 -11.82
CA ASN A 90 -5.94 4.64 -11.58
C ASN A 90 -5.24 4.77 -10.23
N TRP A 91 -5.08 3.65 -9.52
CA TRP A 91 -4.31 3.55 -8.29
C TRP A 91 -3.67 2.17 -8.19
N ARG A 92 -2.66 2.02 -7.35
CA ARG A 92 -2.06 0.72 -6.99
C ARG A 92 -1.63 0.72 -5.53
N THR A 93 -1.32 -0.46 -5.02
CA THR A 93 -0.80 -0.65 -3.66
C THR A 93 0.51 -1.43 -3.73
N GLU A 94 1.45 -1.11 -2.84
CA GLU A 94 2.71 -1.83 -2.69
C GLU A 94 2.96 -2.12 -1.22
N TRP A 95 3.16 -3.41 -0.90
CA TRP A 95 3.60 -3.83 0.43
C TRP A 95 5.12 -3.68 0.50
N LEU A 96 5.60 -2.62 1.17
CA LEU A 96 7.02 -2.29 1.22
C LEU A 96 7.79 -3.25 2.13
N ALA A 97 7.31 -3.45 3.35
CA ALA A 97 7.97 -4.35 4.29
C ALA A 97 7.04 -4.81 5.40
N LYS A 98 7.31 -6.03 5.87
CA LYS A 98 6.77 -6.57 7.11
C LYS A 98 7.77 -6.35 8.23
N ILE A 99 7.41 -5.52 9.21
CA ILE A 99 8.27 -5.18 10.37
C ILE A 99 7.84 -5.92 11.65
N ALA A 100 6.63 -6.48 11.68
CA ALA A 100 6.19 -7.41 12.73
C ALA A 100 5.18 -8.43 12.20
N TYR A 101 4.73 -9.36 13.06
CA TYR A 101 3.94 -10.54 12.64
C TYR A 101 2.73 -10.21 11.74
N ASN A 102 2.03 -9.11 12.00
CA ASN A 102 0.86 -8.66 11.22
C ASN A 102 0.91 -7.16 10.92
N PHE A 103 2.10 -6.55 10.82
CA PHE A 103 2.27 -5.09 10.74
C PHE A 103 3.46 -4.73 9.86
N GLY A 104 3.37 -3.59 9.18
CA GLY A 104 4.36 -3.17 8.21
C GLY A 104 3.99 -1.90 7.47
N PHE A 105 4.83 -1.55 6.51
CA PHE A 105 4.66 -0.38 5.65
C PHE A 105 3.96 -0.77 4.37
N ASN A 106 2.93 -0.02 4.01
CA ASN A 106 2.27 -0.11 2.72
C ASN A 106 2.20 1.27 2.08
N GLU A 107 2.43 1.32 0.77
CA GLU A 107 2.29 2.53 -0.03
C GLU A 107 1.10 2.39 -0.98
N TRP A 108 0.19 3.36 -0.92
CA TRP A 108 -0.84 3.55 -1.94
C TRP A 108 -0.38 4.62 -2.91
N LEU A 109 -0.42 4.33 -4.21
CA LEU A 109 -0.06 5.26 -5.26
C LEU A 109 -1.27 5.53 -6.16
N PHE A 110 -1.44 6.78 -6.56
CA PHE A 110 -2.60 7.29 -7.30
C PHE A 110 -2.12 8.05 -8.54
N ALA A 111 -2.85 7.87 -9.65
CA ALA A 111 -2.63 8.61 -10.88
C ALA A 111 -3.13 10.05 -10.77
N HIS A 112 -4.08 10.32 -9.86
CA HIS A 112 -4.71 11.62 -9.69
C HIS A 112 -4.54 12.14 -8.26
N GLN A 113 -4.21 13.42 -8.13
CA GLN A 113 -4.03 14.09 -6.84
C GLN A 113 -5.31 14.07 -6.00
N THR A 114 -6.47 14.23 -6.64
CA THR A 114 -7.78 14.22 -5.98
C THR A 114 -8.10 12.91 -5.30
N ASP A 115 -7.69 11.78 -5.89
CA ASP A 115 -7.91 10.45 -5.31
C ASP A 115 -7.00 10.24 -4.10
N ARG A 116 -5.74 10.69 -4.20
CA ARG A 116 -4.82 10.74 -3.07
C ARG A 116 -5.36 11.58 -1.90
N ASP A 117 -5.90 12.76 -2.19
CA ASP A 117 -6.46 13.65 -1.15
C ASP A 117 -7.71 13.06 -0.50
N ARG A 118 -8.58 12.39 -1.28
CA ARG A 118 -9.73 11.63 -0.74
C ARG A 118 -9.28 10.47 0.14
N PHE A 119 -8.25 9.74 -0.26
CA PHE A 119 -7.68 8.66 0.55
C PHE A 119 -7.10 9.20 1.86
N LEU A 120 -6.33 10.30 1.82
CA LEU A 120 -5.81 10.95 3.01
C LEU A 120 -6.91 11.37 4.00
N ALA A 121 -8.02 11.90 3.49
CA ALA A 121 -9.17 12.27 4.32
C ALA A 121 -9.82 11.04 4.99
N PHE A 122 -9.72 9.86 4.38
CA PHE A 122 -10.23 8.59 4.90
C PHE A 122 -9.27 7.89 5.87
N VAL A 123 -7.97 8.22 5.87
CA VAL A 123 -6.97 7.57 6.75
C VAL A 123 -7.40 7.48 8.23
N PRO A 124 -8.01 8.52 8.85
CA PRO A 124 -8.49 8.43 10.24
C PRO A 124 -9.56 7.37 10.49
N ASP A 125 -10.29 6.96 9.44
CA ASP A 125 -11.38 5.99 9.50
C ASP A 125 -10.91 4.55 9.19
N ILE A 126 -9.62 4.37 8.85
CA ILE A 126 -9.04 3.04 8.67
C ILE A 126 -9.07 2.29 10.00
N THR A 127 -9.67 1.12 9.99
CA THR A 127 -9.74 0.20 11.13
C THR A 127 -9.40 -1.21 10.67
N CYS A 128 -9.31 -2.19 11.58
CA CYS A 128 -9.25 -3.59 11.19
C CYS A 128 -10.54 -4.10 10.52
N GLY A 129 -11.54 -3.24 10.34
CA GLY A 129 -12.81 -3.52 9.68
C GLY A 129 -13.78 -4.33 10.54
N GLU A 130 -14.83 -4.82 9.89
CA GLU A 130 -15.97 -5.48 10.52
C GLU A 130 -15.61 -6.83 11.17
N LEU A 131 -14.53 -7.48 10.73
CA LEU A 131 -14.12 -8.80 11.21
C LEU A 131 -13.35 -8.74 12.55
N PHE A 132 -12.93 -7.55 12.97
CA PHE A 132 -12.18 -7.32 14.20
C PHE A 132 -12.78 -6.11 14.95
N PRO A 133 -13.92 -6.29 15.64
CA PRO A 133 -14.57 -5.21 16.38
C PRO A 133 -13.63 -4.61 17.44
N LYS A 134 -13.74 -3.28 17.62
CA LYS A 134 -12.95 -2.51 18.60
C LYS A 134 -13.17 -2.96 20.04
#